data_AF-A0A2A3XBD6-F1
#
_entry.id   AF-A0A2A3XBD6-F1
#
_cell.length_a   1.000
_cell.length_b   1.000
_cell.length_c   1.000
_cell.angle_alpha   90.00
_cell.angle_beta   90.00
_cell.angle_gamma   90.00
#
_symmetry.space_group_name_H-M   'P 1'
#
loop_
_entity.id
_entity.type
_entity.pdbx_description
1 polymer ?
#
loop_
_entity_poly.entity_id
_entity_poly.type
_entity_poly.pdbx_seq_one_letter_code
_entity_poly.pdbx_strand_id
1 'polypeptide(L)'
;MVYKEGLEHYPNHSELLSSRAQLLISLGRYEEAKLDLDDLYSRELNNEEMLLRCMLIERLDGVTGEARACYGETESAYDNDTNNQLDANYILAAHLAESPQSDSLLLKWQASDDPMKNPMLEEMLELERGSLIQQLLP
;
A
#
# COMPACT_ATOMS: atom_id res chain seq x y z
N MET A 1 -22.35 13.39 -4.64
CA MET A 1 -21.12 12.62 -4.33
C MET A 1 -20.04 13.21 -5.22
N VAL A 2 -19.25 14.15 -4.72
CA VAL A 2 -18.42 15.08 -5.53
C VAL A 2 -17.49 14.33 -6.50
N TYR A 3 -16.90 13.21 -6.07
CA TYR A 3 -16.04 12.40 -6.92
C TYR A 3 -16.78 11.72 -8.09
N LYS A 4 -18.04 11.31 -7.90
CA LYS A 4 -18.82 10.68 -8.98
C LYS A 4 -19.10 11.69 -10.11
N GLU A 5 -19.53 12.89 -9.74
CA GLU A 5 -19.80 13.98 -10.67
C GLU A 5 -18.51 14.45 -11.37
N GLY A 6 -17.40 14.57 -10.64
CA GLY A 6 -16.09 14.88 -11.22
C GLY A 6 -15.64 13.83 -12.25
N LEU A 7 -15.81 12.54 -11.94
CA LEU A 7 -15.43 11.44 -12.83
C LEU A 7 -16.40 11.23 -13.99
N GLU A 8 -17.65 11.74 -13.93
CA GLU A 8 -18.52 11.78 -15.10
C GLU A 8 -17.97 12.73 -16.19
N HIS A 9 -17.31 13.82 -15.78
CA HIS A 9 -16.67 14.76 -16.69
C HIS A 9 -15.22 14.41 -17.01
N TYR A 10 -14.51 13.80 -16.06
CA TYR A 10 -13.09 13.46 -16.16
C TYR A 10 -12.84 12.03 -15.70
N PRO A 11 -13.31 11.01 -16.44
CA PRO A 11 -13.34 9.61 -16.00
C PRO A 11 -11.97 9.00 -15.70
N ASN A 12 -10.91 9.65 -16.17
CA ASN A 12 -9.55 9.16 -16.13
C ASN A 12 -8.63 10.08 -15.31
N HIS A 13 -9.19 10.97 -14.50
CA HIS A 13 -8.39 11.93 -13.72
C HIS A 13 -7.75 11.24 -12.52
N SER A 14 -6.43 11.02 -12.56
CA SER A 14 -5.75 10.16 -11.60
C SER A 14 -5.96 10.59 -10.14
N GLU A 15 -5.82 11.89 -9.85
CA GLU A 15 -6.02 12.41 -8.49
C GLU A 15 -7.46 12.19 -7.97
N LEU A 16 -8.47 12.25 -8.85
CA LEU A 16 -9.86 12.03 -8.45
C LEU A 16 -10.12 10.55 -8.16
N LEU A 17 -9.53 9.65 -8.94
CA LEU A 17 -9.58 8.22 -8.69
C LEU A 17 -8.87 7.86 -7.38
N SER A 18 -7.65 8.38 -7.16
CA SER A 18 -6.90 8.14 -5.92
C SER A 18 -7.65 8.66 -4.69
N SER A 19 -8.16 9.90 -4.76
CA SER A 19 -8.95 10.48 -3.68
C SER A 19 -10.25 9.72 -3.42
N ARG A 20 -10.90 9.20 -4.47
CA ARG A 20 -12.10 8.38 -4.34
C ARG A 20 -11.78 7.02 -3.72
N ALA A 21 -10.69 6.37 -4.13
CA ALA A 21 -10.24 5.10 -3.57
C ALA A 21 -10.01 5.22 -2.05
N GLN A 22 -9.29 6.25 -1.62
CA GLN A 22 -9.05 6.53 -0.19
C GLN A 22 -10.35 6.75 0.60
N LEU A 23 -11.30 7.52 0.03
CA LEU A 23 -12.61 7.69 0.65
C LEU A 23 -13.37 6.36 0.72
N LEU A 24 -13.35 5.56 -0.33
CA LEU A 24 -14.02 4.26 -0.37
C LEU A 24 -13.44 3.29 0.66
N ILE A 25 -12.13 3.27 0.85
CA ILE A 25 -11.45 2.53 1.93
C ILE A 25 -11.97 2.97 3.29
N SER A 26 -12.03 4.29 3.57
CA SER A 26 -12.54 4.80 4.85
C SER A 26 -14.01 4.45 5.13
N LEU A 27 -14.76 4.10 4.07
CA LEU A 27 -16.16 3.67 4.13
C LEU A 27 -16.32 2.15 4.12
N GLY A 28 -15.22 1.38 4.12
CA GLY A 28 -15.22 -0.09 4.03
C GLY A 28 -15.65 -0.64 2.66
N ARG A 29 -15.67 0.20 1.62
CA ARG A 29 -16.09 -0.17 0.24
C ARG A 29 -14.87 -0.64 -0.56
N TYR A 30 -14.30 -1.76 -0.14
CA TYR A 30 -13.00 -2.24 -0.60
C TYR A 30 -12.97 -2.67 -2.06
N GLU A 31 -14.02 -3.31 -2.56
CA GLU A 31 -14.11 -3.74 -3.96
C GLU A 31 -14.09 -2.54 -4.92
N GLU A 32 -14.80 -1.46 -4.57
CA GLU A 32 -14.83 -0.25 -5.40
C GLU A 32 -13.51 0.53 -5.34
N ALA A 33 -12.89 0.59 -4.15
CA ALA A 33 -11.57 1.21 -4.01
C ALA A 33 -10.51 0.45 -4.85
N LYS A 34 -10.59 -0.89 -4.86
CA LYS A 34 -9.70 -1.73 -5.67
C LYS A 34 -9.88 -1.44 -7.16
N LEU A 35 -11.11 -1.29 -7.64
CA LEU A 35 -11.37 -0.96 -9.05
C LEU A 35 -10.74 0.38 -9.46
N ASP A 36 -10.81 1.40 -8.60
CA ASP A 36 -10.17 2.69 -8.85
C ASP A 36 -8.64 2.58 -8.94
N LEU A 37 -8.04 1.81 -8.02
CA LEU A 37 -6.59 1.58 -8.01
C LEU A 37 -6.13 0.65 -9.14
N ASP A 38 -6.95 -0.30 -9.59
CA ASP A 38 -6.66 -1.13 -10.76
C ASP A 38 -6.65 -0.29 -12.06
N ASP A 39 -7.59 0.65 -12.21
CA ASP A 39 -7.59 1.57 -13.35
C ASP A 39 -6.33 2.45 -13.35
N LEU A 40 -5.96 2.97 -12.18
CA LEU A 40 -4.74 3.76 -12.01
C LEU A 40 -3.45 2.96 -12.27
N TYR A 41 -3.38 1.71 -11.81
CA TYR A 41 -2.23 0.82 -12.03
C TYR A 41 -1.93 0.62 -13.53
N SER A 42 -2.96 0.64 -14.38
CA SER A 42 -2.78 0.57 -15.83
C SER A 42 -2.13 1.81 -16.47
N ARG A 43 -1.99 2.89 -15.69
CA ARG A 43 -1.54 4.22 -16.15
C ARG A 43 -0.24 4.63 -15.48
N GLU A 44 -0.26 4.77 -14.17
CA GLU A 44 0.88 5.03 -13.28
C GLU A 44 0.34 5.12 -11.84
N LEU A 45 0.91 4.34 -10.93
CA LEU A 45 0.70 4.50 -9.49
C LEU A 45 2.01 4.94 -8.84
N ASN A 46 1.91 5.73 -7.78
CA ASN A 46 3.03 5.87 -6.85
C ASN A 46 3.15 4.63 -5.94
N ASN A 47 4.26 4.53 -5.22
CA ASN A 47 4.57 3.35 -4.42
C ASN A 47 3.57 3.12 -3.27
N GLU A 48 3.02 4.17 -2.67
CA GLU A 48 2.02 4.08 -1.60
C GLU A 48 0.68 3.55 -2.12
N GLU A 49 0.25 4.02 -3.30
CA GLU A 49 -0.97 3.56 -3.93
C GLU A 49 -0.83 2.11 -4.45
N MET A 50 0.36 1.73 -4.92
CA MET A 50 0.68 0.32 -5.22
C MET A 50 0.53 -0.54 -3.97
N LEU A 51 1.12 -0.11 -2.85
CA LEU A 51 1.02 -0.82 -1.56
C LEU A 51 -0.44 -0.96 -1.12
N LEU A 52 -1.22 0.12 -1.22
CA LEU A 52 -2.64 0.13 -0.87
C LEU A 52 -3.48 -0.82 -1.73
N ARG A 53 -3.18 -0.87 -3.03
CA ARG A 53 -3.80 -1.82 -3.95
C ARG A 53 -3.53 -3.27 -3.54
N CYS A 54 -2.29 -3.60 -3.17
CA CYS A 54 -1.94 -4.94 -2.70
C CYS A 54 -2.65 -5.31 -1.38
N MET A 55 -2.77 -4.36 -0.45
CA MET A 55 -3.52 -4.56 0.80
C MET A 55 -5.00 -4.84 0.54
N LEU A 56 -5.62 -4.18 -0.44
CA LEU A 56 -7.00 -4.46 -0.84
C LEU A 56 -7.16 -5.84 -1.49
N ILE A 57 -6.21 -6.27 -2.33
CA ILE A 57 -6.19 -7.62 -2.89
C ILE A 57 -6.17 -8.65 -1.75
N GLU A 58 -5.25 -8.51 -0.80
CA GLU A 58 -5.17 -9.43 0.34
C GLU A 58 -6.41 -9.37 1.23
N ARG A 59 -6.97 -8.18 1.46
CA ARG A 59 -8.17 -8.00 2.30
C ARG A 59 -9.41 -8.70 1.72
N LEU A 60 -9.51 -8.75 0.38
CA LEU A 60 -10.63 -9.32 -0.35
C LEU A 60 -10.44 -10.81 -0.65
N ASP A 61 -9.24 -11.20 -1.07
CA ASP A 61 -8.93 -12.53 -1.60
C ASP A 61 -8.14 -13.41 -0.62
N GLY A 62 -7.61 -12.81 0.45
CA GLY A 62 -6.76 -13.46 1.45
C GLY A 62 -5.28 -13.51 1.05
N VAL A 63 -4.51 -14.30 1.81
CA VAL A 63 -3.06 -14.48 1.57
C VAL A 63 -2.85 -15.40 0.37
N THR A 64 -2.79 -14.81 -0.82
CA THR A 64 -2.62 -15.53 -2.09
C THR A 64 -1.24 -15.28 -2.72
N GLY A 65 -0.88 -16.10 -3.71
CA GLY A 65 0.33 -15.85 -4.52
C GLY A 65 0.27 -14.53 -5.29
N GLU A 66 -0.93 -14.09 -5.69
CA GLU A 66 -1.16 -12.80 -6.35
C GLU A 66 -0.90 -11.64 -5.39
N ALA A 67 -1.44 -11.70 -4.17
CA ALA A 67 -1.18 -10.69 -3.14
C ALA A 67 0.32 -10.55 -2.86
N ARG A 68 1.02 -11.68 -2.65
CA ARG A 68 2.48 -11.69 -2.44
C ARG A 68 3.25 -11.12 -3.62
N ALA A 69 2.89 -11.49 -4.85
CA ALA A 69 3.52 -10.95 -6.05
C ALA A 69 3.33 -9.44 -6.17
N CYS A 70 2.14 -8.93 -5.86
CA CYS A 70 1.85 -7.50 -5.83
C CYS A 70 2.77 -6.75 -4.85
N TYR A 71 2.94 -7.27 -3.63
CA TYR A 71 3.86 -6.66 -2.67
C TYR A 71 5.32 -6.72 -3.13
N GLY A 72 5.75 -7.80 -3.78
CA GLY A 72 7.11 -7.90 -4.32
C GLY A 72 7.38 -6.91 -5.46
N GLU A 73 6.39 -6.65 -6.32
CA GLU A 73 6.44 -5.57 -7.31
C GLU A 73 6.55 -4.20 -6.64
N THR A 74 5.79 -3.98 -5.57
CA THR A 74 5.79 -2.74 -4.79
C THR A 74 7.13 -2.54 -4.06
N GLU A 75 7.68 -3.58 -3.44
CA GLU A 75 9.01 -3.59 -2.84
C GLU A 75 10.07 -3.21 -3.88
N SER A 76 9.99 -3.79 -5.09
CA SER A 76 10.91 -3.47 -6.18
C SER A 76 10.76 -2.03 -6.65
N ALA A 77 9.55 -1.47 -6.65
CA ALA A 77 9.32 -0.07 -7.00
C ALA A 77 9.97 0.88 -5.98
N TYR A 78 9.84 0.58 -4.67
CA TYR A 78 10.53 1.31 -3.62
C TYR A 78 12.06 1.24 -3.72
N ASP A 79 12.62 0.07 -4.01
CA ASP A 79 14.09 -0.10 -4.18
C ASP A 79 14.65 0.70 -5.37
N ASN A 80 13.84 0.84 -6.43
CA ASN A 80 14.21 1.60 -7.63
C ASN A 80 13.96 3.10 -7.53
N ASP A 81 13.19 3.56 -6.54
CA ASP A 81 12.92 4.98 -6.35
C ASP A 81 14.12 5.68 -5.71
N THR A 82 14.93 6.32 -6.55
CA THR A 82 16.13 7.06 -6.14
C THR A 82 15.87 8.23 -5.20
N ASN A 83 14.62 8.69 -5.09
CA ASN A 83 14.22 9.75 -4.18
C ASN A 83 13.62 9.20 -2.87
N ASN A 84 13.32 7.91 -2.80
CA ASN A 84 12.67 7.34 -1.63
C ASN A 84 13.69 7.04 -0.53
N GLN A 85 13.45 7.62 0.64
CA GLN A 85 14.16 7.24 1.84
C GLN A 85 13.55 5.93 2.35
N LEU A 86 14.38 5.00 2.85
CA LEU A 86 13.90 3.81 3.53
C LEU A 86 12.91 4.20 4.63
N ASP A 87 11.64 3.81 4.46
CA ASP A 87 10.54 4.15 5.35
C ASP A 87 9.73 2.89 5.74
N ALA A 88 8.72 3.10 6.58
CA ALA A 88 7.86 2.01 7.05
C ALA A 88 7.07 1.32 5.92
N ASN A 89 6.72 2.03 4.85
CA ASN A 89 5.94 1.46 3.75
C ASN A 89 6.78 0.53 2.88
N TYR A 90 8.04 0.86 2.63
CA TYR A 90 8.97 -0.04 1.94
C TYR A 90 9.19 -1.33 2.74
N ILE A 91 9.41 -1.21 4.05
CA ILE A 91 9.59 -2.38 4.93
C ILE A 91 8.31 -3.22 4.96
N LEU A 92 7.15 -2.57 5.04
CA LEU A 92 5.85 -3.23 5.01
C LEU A 92 5.65 -4.01 3.71
N ALA A 93 5.99 -3.42 2.56
CA ALA A 93 5.93 -4.09 1.26
C ALA A 93 6.84 -5.34 1.25
N ALA A 94 8.10 -5.22 1.69
CA ALA A 94 9.02 -6.34 1.76
C ALA A 94 8.53 -7.46 2.71
N HIS A 95 8.00 -7.08 3.87
CA HIS A 95 7.44 -8.01 4.84
C HIS A 95 6.24 -8.77 4.28
N LEU A 96 5.29 -8.06 3.68
CA LEU A 96 4.08 -8.66 3.08
C LEU A 96 4.37 -9.42 1.77
N ALA A 97 5.50 -9.15 1.11
CA ALA A 97 6.01 -9.97 0.01
C ALA A 97 6.65 -11.28 0.49
N GLU A 98 6.89 -11.45 1.79
CA GLU A 98 7.74 -12.51 2.35
C GLU A 98 9.16 -12.46 1.75
N SER A 99 9.66 -11.24 1.51
CA SER A 99 10.97 -11.01 0.92
C SER A 99 12.09 -11.43 1.86
N PRO A 100 13.16 -12.07 1.35
CA PRO A 100 14.34 -12.38 2.16
C PRO A 100 15.07 -11.13 2.66
N GLN A 101 14.74 -9.95 2.13
CA GLN A 101 15.34 -8.68 2.53
C GLN A 101 14.60 -8.01 3.71
N SER A 102 13.36 -8.43 4.01
CA SER A 102 12.48 -7.81 5.01
C SER A 102 13.20 -7.50 6.33
N ASP A 103 13.82 -8.51 6.96
CA ASP A 103 14.50 -8.34 8.25
C ASP A 103 15.69 -7.38 8.16
N SER A 104 16.42 -7.43 7.04
CA SER A 104 17.57 -6.57 6.83
C SER A 104 17.17 -5.10 6.61
N LEU A 105 16.01 -4.87 5.98
CA LEU A 105 15.44 -3.54 5.78
C LEU A 105 14.92 -2.97 7.10
N LEU A 106 14.21 -3.77 7.89
CA LEU A 106 13.73 -3.37 9.21
C LEU A 106 14.89 -2.95 10.13
N LEU A 107 15.96 -3.75 10.19
CA LEU A 107 17.14 -3.42 11.00
C LEU A 107 17.83 -2.13 10.55
N LYS A 108 17.94 -1.90 9.23
CA LYS A 108 18.53 -0.66 8.69
C LYS A 108 17.68 0.56 9.07
N TRP A 109 16.36 0.45 8.98
CA TRP A 109 15.46 1.55 9.34
C TRP A 109 15.47 1.84 10.83
N GLN A 110 15.44 0.80 11.68
CA GLN A 110 15.57 0.93 13.13
C GLN A 110 16.88 1.62 13.52
N ALA A 111 17.97 1.39 12.79
CA ALA A 111 19.25 2.06 12.99
C ALA A 111 19.35 3.47 12.38
N SER A 112 18.35 3.91 11.61
CA SER A 112 18.35 5.22 10.95
C SER A 112 17.87 6.35 11.85
N ASP A 113 18.20 7.59 11.50
CA ASP A 113 17.70 8.82 12.14
C ASP A 113 16.38 9.32 11.53
N ASP A 114 15.54 8.41 11.00
CA ASP A 114 14.24 8.77 10.41
C ASP A 114 13.35 9.49 11.46
N PRO A 115 12.96 10.76 11.22
CA PRO A 115 12.14 11.52 12.16
C PRO A 115 10.70 11.01 12.29
N MET A 116 10.22 10.21 11.33
CA MET A 116 8.88 9.61 11.37
C MET A 116 8.85 8.28 12.13
N LYS A 117 10.02 7.69 12.39
CA LYS A 117 10.16 6.47 13.19
C LYS A 117 9.61 6.70 14.59
N ASN A 118 8.65 5.88 14.99
CA ASN A 118 8.06 5.90 16.32
C ASN A 118 7.73 4.47 16.78
N PRO A 119 7.66 4.22 18.10
CA PRO A 119 7.46 2.87 18.64
C PRO A 119 6.17 2.20 18.17
N MET A 120 5.10 2.96 17.91
CA MET A 120 3.82 2.40 17.46
C MET A 120 3.92 1.82 16.05
N LEU A 121 4.64 2.49 15.14
CA LEU A 121 4.90 1.96 13.80
C LEU A 121 5.81 0.74 13.83
N GLU A 122 6.82 0.73 14.71
CA GLU A 122 7.68 -0.45 14.91
C GLU A 122 6.87 -1.65 15.40
N GLU A 123 6.04 -1.47 16.43
CA GLU A 123 5.15 -2.52 16.94
C GLU A 123 4.17 -3.03 15.88
N MET A 124 3.64 -2.14 15.02
CA MET A 124 2.76 -2.54 13.92
C MET A 124 3.47 -3.45 12.92
N LEU A 125 4.73 -3.17 12.57
CA LEU A 125 5.52 -3.99 11.64
C LEU A 125 5.88 -5.37 12.22
N GLU A 126 5.78 -5.55 13.54
CA GLU A 126 5.99 -6.83 14.23
C GLU A 126 4.69 -7.65 14.41
N LEU A 127 3.52 -7.09 14.05
CA LEU A 127 2.25 -7.79 14.18
C LEU A 127 2.17 -8.99 13.24
N GLU A 128 1.42 -10.01 13.66
CA GLU A 128 1.02 -11.08 12.75
C GLU A 128 0.23 -10.50 11.57
N ARG A 129 0.61 -10.88 10.34
CA ARG A 129 0.07 -10.40 9.07
C ARG A 129 -1.44 -10.17 9.05
N GLY A 130 -2.22 -11.15 9.52
CA GLY A 130 -3.69 -11.04 9.54
C GLY A 130 -4.21 -9.91 10.44
N SER A 131 -3.56 -9.67 11.58
CA SER A 131 -3.86 -8.56 12.48
C SER A 131 -3.41 -7.22 11.88
N LEU A 132 -2.28 -7.21 11.18
CA LEU A 132 -1.74 -6.03 10.52
C LEU A 132 -2.69 -5.50 9.44
N ILE A 133 -3.14 -6.37 8.53
CA ILE A 133 -4.08 -5.97 7.46
C ILE A 133 -5.41 -5.49 8.03
N GLN A 134 -5.92 -6.11 9.10
CA GLN A 134 -7.14 -5.65 9.77
C GLN A 134 -6.97 -4.27 10.43
N GLN A 135 -5.80 -3.93 10.93
CA GLN A 135 -5.55 -2.59 11.48
C GLN A 135 -5.43 -1.53 10.39
N LEU A 136 -4.82 -1.88 9.26
CA LEU A 136 -4.62 -0.96 8.13
C LEU A 136 -5.90 -0.77 7.30
N LEU A 137 -6.76 -1.80 7.21
CA LEU A 137 -8.03 -1.81 6.47
C LEU A 137 -9.17 -2.40 7.33
N PRO A 138 -9.71 -1.63 8.31
CA PRO A 138 -10.65 -2.10 9.33
C PRO A 138 -12.04 -2.56 8.83
#